data_AF-A0A127PF03-F1
#
_entry.id   AF-A0A127PF03-F1
#
_cell.length_a   1.000
_cell.length_b   1.000
_cell.length_c   1.000
_cell.angle_alpha   90.00
_cell.angle_beta   90.00
_cell.angle_gamma   90.00
#
_symmetry.space_group_name_H-M   'P 1'
#
loop_
_entity.id
_entity.type
_entity.pdbx_description
1 polymer ?
#
loop_
_entity_poly.entity_id
_entity_poly.type
_entity_poly.pdbx_seq_one_letter_code
_entity_poly.pdbx_strand_id
1 'polypeptide(L)' 'MSSGEVRKIDKEAGKITIKHGPLANLGMPPMTMVFRVSDPALLDQVKPGDKIDFVAEKANGALVVTKIQAAE' A
#
# COMPACT_ATOMS: atom_id res chain seq x y z
N MET A 1 11.33 0.81 3.72
CA MET A 1 9.94 1.15 3.36
C MET A 1 9.96 1.70 1.95
N SER A 2 8.82 1.70 1.28
CA SER A 2 8.69 2.24 -0.06
C SER A 2 7.64 3.33 -0.06
N SER A 3 7.95 4.42 -0.74
CA SER A 3 7.04 5.56 -0.85
C SER A 3 5.98 5.29 -1.91
N GLY A 4 4.79 5.83 -1.70
CA GLY A 4 3.69 5.72 -2.62
C GLY A 4 2.63 6.78 -2.36
N GLU A 5 1.62 6.80 -3.21
CA GLU A 5 0.47 7.68 -3.09
C GLU A 5 -0.81 6.85 -3.11
N VAL A 6 -1.68 7.09 -2.14
CA VAL A 6 -2.97 6.41 -2.05
C VAL A 6 -3.87 6.93 -3.16
N ARG A 7 -4.32 6.04 -4.04
CA ARG A 7 -5.22 6.38 -5.15
C ARG A 7 -6.66 6.06 -4.84
N LYS A 8 -6.92 4.96 -4.13
CA LYS A 8 -8.25 4.51 -3.75
C LYS A 8 -8.16 3.62 -2.52
N ILE A 9 -9.18 3.68 -1.67
CA ILE A 9 -9.32 2.80 -0.51
C ILE A 9 -10.63 2.03 -0.66
N ASP A 10 -10.57 0.72 -0.45
CA ASP A 10 -11.71 -0.18 -0.44
C ASP A 10 -11.73 -0.91 0.91
N LYS A 11 -12.42 -0.29 1.88
CA LYS A 11 -12.47 -0.79 3.26
C LYS A 11 -13.28 -2.08 3.36
N GLU A 12 -14.33 -2.22 2.56
CA GLU A 12 -15.18 -3.41 2.53
C GLU A 12 -14.38 -4.64 2.06
N ALA A 13 -13.52 -4.47 1.06
CA ALA A 13 -12.67 -5.55 0.56
C ALA A 13 -11.31 -5.68 1.27
N GLY A 14 -10.97 -4.78 2.22
CA GLY A 14 -9.67 -4.74 2.89
C GLY A 14 -8.51 -4.47 1.91
N LYS A 15 -8.72 -3.57 0.95
CA LYS A 15 -7.77 -3.29 -0.14
C LYS A 15 -7.48 -1.80 -0.28
N ILE A 16 -6.30 -1.50 -0.79
CA ILE A 16 -5.84 -0.15 -1.08
C ILE A 16 -5.13 -0.11 -2.43
N THR A 17 -5.52 0.83 -3.28
CA THR A 17 -4.81 1.12 -4.53
C THR A 17 -3.73 2.13 -4.23
N ILE A 18 -2.48 1.74 -4.41
CA ILE A 18 -1.32 2.60 -4.18
C ILE A 18 -0.58 2.77 -5.50
N LYS A 19 -0.33 4.03 -5.87
CA LYS A 19 0.67 4.38 -6.87
C LYS A 19 2.02 4.38 -6.18
N HIS A 20 2.73 3.26 -6.23
CA HIS A 20 3.97 3.10 -5.51
C HIS A 20 5.18 3.46 -6.36
N GLY A 21 6.25 3.90 -5.70
CA GLY A 21 7.58 3.97 -6.28
C GLY A 21 8.19 2.59 -6.50
N PRO A 22 9.47 2.49 -6.89
CA PRO A 22 10.14 1.20 -7.05
C PRO A 22 10.10 0.39 -5.74
N LEU A 23 9.61 -0.86 -5.82
CA LEU A 23 9.63 -1.81 -4.71
C LEU A 23 10.81 -2.77 -4.90
N ALA A 24 12.00 -2.33 -4.47
CA ALA A 24 13.23 -3.12 -4.61
C ALA A 24 13.11 -4.52 -3.99
N ASN A 25 12.43 -4.62 -2.83
CA ASN A 25 12.22 -5.89 -2.11
C ASN A 25 11.36 -6.90 -2.90
N LEU A 26 10.58 -6.43 -3.88
CA LEU A 26 9.71 -7.26 -4.72
C LEU A 26 10.15 -7.24 -6.19
N GLY A 27 11.24 -6.53 -6.52
CA GLY A 27 11.71 -6.36 -7.89
C GLY A 27 10.70 -5.64 -8.81
N MET A 28 9.82 -4.79 -8.26
CA MET A 28 8.76 -4.16 -9.03
C MET A 28 9.09 -2.70 -9.38
N PRO A 29 8.91 -2.29 -10.66
CA PRO A 29 9.06 -0.88 -11.04
C PRO A 29 7.93 -0.03 -10.43
N PRO A 30 8.04 1.31 -10.47
CA PRO A 30 6.95 2.17 -10.04
C PRO A 30 5.69 1.92 -10.88
N MET A 31 4.60 1.50 -10.22
CA MET A 31 3.33 1.24 -10.88
C MET A 31 2.14 1.52 -9.95
N THR A 32 0.93 1.47 -10.50
CA THR A 32 -0.30 1.63 -9.71
C THR A 32 -1.00 0.30 -9.66
N MET A 33 -1.14 -0.27 -8.46
CA MET A 33 -1.83 -1.54 -8.28
C MET A 33 -2.53 -1.61 -6.93
N VAL A 34 -3.33 -2.66 -6.78
CA VAL A 34 -4.10 -2.93 -5.57
C VAL A 34 -3.29 -3.84 -4.64
N PHE A 35 -3.17 -3.42 -3.40
CA PHE A 35 -2.61 -4.20 -2.31
C PHE A 35 -3.72 -4.58 -1.32
N ARG A 36 -3.61 -5.74 -0.70
CA ARG A 36 -4.40 -6.05 0.50
C ARG A 36 -3.72 -5.41 1.70
N VAL A 37 -4.47 -5.07 2.74
CA VAL A 37 -3.88 -4.70 4.03
C VAL A 37 -3.92 -5.89 4.99
N SER A 38 -2.90 -6.00 5.83
CA SER A 38 -2.90 -7.00 6.90
C SER A 38 -3.87 -6.65 8.02
N ASP A 39 -4.15 -5.36 8.22
CA ASP A 39 -5.08 -4.85 9.23
C ASP A 39 -5.95 -3.75 8.60
N PRO A 40 -7.29 -3.86 8.63
CA PRO A 40 -8.20 -2.83 8.16
C PRO A 40 -7.97 -1.46 8.79
N ALA A 41 -7.52 -1.38 10.04
CA ALA A 41 -7.26 -0.12 10.73
C ALA A 41 -6.15 0.72 10.08
N LEU A 42 -5.30 0.11 9.25
CA LEU A 42 -4.32 0.85 8.43
C LEU A 42 -5.01 1.73 7.38
N LEU A 43 -6.19 1.34 6.90
CA LEU A 43 -6.97 2.10 5.90
C LEU A 43 -7.64 3.34 6.50
N ASP A 44 -7.82 3.38 7.81
CA ASP A 44 -8.39 4.54 8.51
C ASP A 44 -7.35 5.63 8.76
N GLN A 45 -6.06 5.30 8.69
CA GLN A 45 -4.96 6.24 8.91
C GLN A 45 -4.60 7.07 7.69
N VAL A 46 -5.15 6.73 6.53
CA VAL A 46 -4.81 7.36 5.24
C VAL A 46 -6.06 7.63 4.41
N LYS A 47 -5.96 8.57 3.48
CA LYS A 47 -7.03 8.90 2.53
C LYS A 47 -6.49 8.96 1.09
N PRO A 48 -7.35 8.82 0.07
CA PRO A 48 -6.96 9.06 -1.32
C PRO A 48 -6.32 10.43 -1.49
N GLY A 49 -5.17 10.47 -2.17
CA GLY A 49 -4.32 11.65 -2.35
C GLY A 49 -3.14 11.73 -1.38
N ASP A 50 -3.13 10.96 -0.30
CA ASP A 50 -2.03 10.99 0.66
C ASP A 50 -0.77 10.33 0.10
N LYS A 51 0.36 10.97 0.34
CA LYS A 51 1.67 10.35 0.20
C LYS A 51 1.96 9.54 1.46
N ILE A 52 2.39 8.30 1.27
CA ILE A 52 2.60 7.35 2.34
C ILE A 52 3.93 6.63 2.14
N ASP A 53 4.55 6.24 3.24
CA ASP A 53 5.59 5.22 3.27
C ASP A 53 4.98 3.92 3.77
N PHE A 54 5.15 2.86 3.00
CA PHE A 54 4.53 1.57 3.31
C PHE A 54 5.53 0.42 3.18
N VAL A 55 5.19 -0.70 3.81
CA VAL A 55 5.88 -1.98 3.63
C VAL A 55 4.88 -2.94 3.06
N ALA A 56 5.20 -3.50 1.89
CA ALA A 56 4.44 -4.57 1.28
C ALA A 56 5.29 -5.83 1.17
N GLU A 57 4.66 -6.96 1.43
CA GLU A 57 5.27 -8.28 1.38
C GLU A 57 4.40 -9.21 0.53
N LYS A 58 5.03 -10.20 -0.10
CA LYS A 58 4.31 -11.23 -0.85
C LYS A 58 3.96 -12.38 0.07
N ALA A 59 2.72 -12.43 0.55
CA ALA A 59 2.20 -13.50 1.41
C ALA A 59 1.16 -14.34 0.65
N ASN A 60 1.33 -15.66 0.64
CA ASN A 60 0.41 -16.59 -0.05
C ASN A 60 0.12 -16.23 -1.51
N GLY A 61 1.13 -15.72 -2.23
CA GLY A 61 0.99 -15.27 -3.63
C GLY A 61 0.31 -13.91 -3.81
N ALA A 62 -0.17 -13.26 -2.74
CA ALA A 62 -0.76 -11.93 -2.77
C ALA A 62 0.19 -10.86 -2.19
N LEU A 63 0.05 -9.62 -2.65
CA LEU A 63 0.75 -8.47 -2.07
C LEU A 63 -0.06 -7.93 -0.89
N VAL A 64 0.56 -7.94 0.29
CA VAL A 64 -0.05 -7.53 1.55
C VAL A 64 0.78 -6.41 2.16
N VAL A 65 0.13 -5.30 2.46
CA VAL A 65 0.71 -4.18 3.17
C VAL A 65 0.64 -4.47 4.66
N THR A 66 1.82 -4.56 5.28
CA THR A 66 1.98 -4.87 6.70
C THR A 66 2.18 -3.62 7.55
N LYS A 67 2.65 -2.52 6.95
CA LYS A 67 2.77 -1.20 7.59
C LYS A 67 2.46 -0.08 6.60
N ILE A 68 1.79 0.96 7.10
CA ILE A 68 1.53 2.23 6.40
C ILE A 68 1.81 3.36 7.39
N GLN A 69 2.43 4.42 6.93
CA GLN A 69 2.51 5.71 7.62
C GLN A 69 2.43 6.85 6.60
N ALA A 70 1.98 8.03 7.03
CA ALA A 70 2.06 9.23 6.20
C ALA A 70 3.52 9.56 5.89
N ALA A 71 3.82 9.85 4.62
CA ALA A 71 5.12 10.39 4.23
C ALA A 71 5.10 11.90 4.48
N GLU A 72 6.09 12.40 5.20
CA GLU A 72 6.29 13.84 5.48
C GLU A 72 6.85 14.60 4.27
#